data_AF-A0A524LAI5-F1
#
_entry.id   AF-A0A524LAI5-F1
#
_cell.length_a   1.000
_cell.length_b   1.000
_cell.length_c   1.000
_cell.angle_alpha   90.00
_cell.angle_beta   90.00
_cell.angle_gamma   90.00
#
_symmetry.space_group_name_H-M   'P 1'
#
loop_
_entity.id
_entity.type
_entity.pdbx_description
1 polymer ?
#
loop_
_entity_poly.entity_id
_entity_poly.type
_entity_poly.pdbx_seq_one_letter_code
_entity_poly.pdbx_strand_id
1 'polypeptide(L)'
;HVYDGHLTTGIFGTRFLLDVLSRFGQENVAYEIVNQTTFPGWGYMLANGATTLWEHWELSENTYSHNHPMFGSVSEWFFKWLAGIQQAEGSVGFEQIIIHPVLPQGLTWVKASHRSVRGEIISEWYRQGNRFELDLYIPVNTSATVFLPALEMESIREGGKNLSKVSEVDIVAVKSDHCVLRIGSGTYHFSSGIR
;
A
#
# COMPACT_ATOMS: atom_id res chain seq x y z
N HIS A 1 16.86 -7.22 -15.80
CA HIS A 1 17.31 -6.35 -14.69
C HIS A 1 18.66 -6.87 -14.19
N VAL A 2 19.60 -6.02 -13.75
CA VAL A 2 21.01 -6.40 -13.47
C VAL A 2 21.17 -7.46 -12.35
N TYR A 3 20.13 -7.68 -11.53
CA TYR A 3 20.11 -8.67 -10.45
C TYR A 3 18.86 -9.55 -10.46
N ASP A 4 18.20 -9.74 -11.61
CA ASP A 4 17.04 -10.64 -11.78
C ASP A 4 15.93 -10.49 -10.70
N GLY A 5 15.59 -9.24 -10.38
CA GLY A 5 14.54 -8.93 -9.39
C GLY A 5 14.98 -9.07 -7.92
N HIS A 6 16.27 -9.26 -7.64
CA HIS A 6 16.77 -9.38 -6.27
C HIS A 6 17.24 -8.05 -5.68
N LEU A 7 17.10 -7.94 -4.36
CA LEU A 7 17.70 -6.86 -3.57
C LEU A 7 19.17 -7.14 -3.25
N THR A 8 19.98 -6.08 -3.19
CA THR A 8 21.41 -6.15 -2.80
C THR A 8 21.69 -5.35 -1.54
N THR A 9 20.65 -4.93 -0.81
CA THR A 9 20.75 -4.03 0.35
C THR A 9 20.90 -4.78 1.66
N GLY A 10 21.70 -4.21 2.56
CA GLY A 10 21.68 -4.55 4.00
C GLY A 10 20.53 -3.84 4.73
N ILE A 11 20.46 -4.02 6.05
CA ILE A 11 19.33 -3.61 6.91
C ILE A 11 18.86 -2.16 6.71
N PHE A 12 19.78 -1.21 6.59
CA PHE A 12 19.43 0.20 6.44
C PHE A 12 18.88 0.51 5.04
N GLY A 13 19.49 -0.07 4.01
CA GLY A 13 19.08 0.13 2.63
C GLY A 13 17.71 -0.48 2.34
N THR A 14 17.43 -1.66 2.88
CA THR A 14 16.19 -2.41 2.61
C THR A 14 14.94 -1.62 2.97
N ARG A 15 14.95 -0.87 4.07
CA ARG A 15 13.84 0.01 4.46
C ARG A 15 13.55 1.07 3.39
N PHE A 16 14.59 1.78 2.94
CA PHE A 16 14.42 2.89 1.99
C PHE A 16 14.17 2.40 0.57
N LEU A 17 14.69 1.23 0.19
CA LEU A 17 14.52 0.64 -1.14
C LEU A 17 13.04 0.54 -1.52
N LEU A 18 12.22 -0.10 -0.69
CA LEU A 18 10.80 -0.30 -0.97
C LEU A 18 10.03 1.03 -1.01
N ASP A 19 10.36 1.95 -0.09
CA ASP A 19 9.72 3.26 0.00
C ASP A 19 10.05 4.14 -1.23
N VAL A 20 11.33 4.19 -1.64
CA VAL A 20 11.77 4.94 -2.82
C VAL A 20 11.18 4.36 -4.10
N LEU A 21 11.24 3.05 -4.31
CA LEU A 21 10.62 2.43 -5.49
C LEU A 21 9.15 2.82 -5.61
N SER A 22 8.40 2.75 -4.51
CA SER A 22 6.98 3.08 -4.50
C SER A 22 6.69 4.56 -4.76
N ARG A 23 7.47 5.47 -4.15
CA ARG A 23 7.36 6.93 -4.41
C ARG A 23 7.57 7.30 -5.88
N PHE A 24 8.38 6.54 -6.59
CA PHE A 24 8.74 6.78 -7.99
C PHE A 24 7.96 5.92 -8.99
N GLY A 25 6.84 5.31 -8.58
CA GLY A 25 5.98 4.51 -9.46
C GLY A 25 6.66 3.23 -9.97
N GLN A 26 7.55 2.65 -9.17
CA GLN A 26 8.23 1.37 -9.43
C GLN A 26 7.64 0.25 -8.56
N GLU A 27 6.34 0.29 -8.29
CA GLU A 27 5.64 -0.66 -7.43
C GLU A 27 5.75 -2.10 -7.92
N ASN A 28 5.80 -2.32 -9.24
CA ASN A 28 6.00 -3.65 -9.82
C ASN A 28 7.38 -4.22 -9.48
N VAL A 29 8.42 -3.38 -9.51
CA VAL A 29 9.78 -3.78 -9.13
C VAL A 29 9.85 -4.07 -7.63
N ALA A 30 9.25 -3.22 -6.79
CA ALA A 30 9.17 -3.48 -5.35
C ALA A 30 8.44 -4.79 -5.04
N TYR A 31 7.32 -5.04 -5.71
CA TYR A 31 6.54 -6.26 -5.55
C TYR A 31 7.29 -7.52 -6.02
N GLU A 32 8.00 -7.44 -7.15
CA GLU A 32 8.89 -8.51 -7.63
C GLU A 32 9.97 -8.85 -6.59
N ILE A 33 10.65 -7.84 -6.05
CA ILE A 33 11.67 -8.01 -5.01
C ILE A 33 11.10 -8.70 -3.77
N VAL A 34 9.91 -8.28 -3.31
CA VAL A 34 9.28 -8.84 -2.11
C VAL A 34 8.85 -10.30 -2.32
N ASN A 35 8.36 -10.63 -3.52
CA ASN A 35 7.89 -11.97 -3.86
C ASN A 35 8.99 -12.93 -4.33
N GLN A 36 10.24 -12.47 -4.47
CA GLN A 36 11.32 -13.30 -4.96
C GLN A 36 11.60 -14.48 -4.01
N THR A 37 11.48 -15.71 -4.52
CA THR A 37 11.64 -16.94 -3.75
C THR A 37 13.06 -17.51 -3.81
N THR A 38 13.89 -17.04 -4.76
CA THR A 38 15.32 -17.37 -4.79
C THR A 38 16.14 -16.40 -3.93
N PHE A 39 17.34 -16.83 -3.54
CA PHE A 39 18.22 -16.03 -2.69
C PHE A 39 18.68 -14.74 -3.40
N PRO A 40 18.76 -13.58 -2.72
CA PRO A 40 18.29 -13.28 -1.35
C PRO A 40 16.87 -12.70 -1.31
N GLY A 41 16.14 -12.89 -0.21
CA GLY A 41 14.87 -12.18 0.02
C GLY A 41 13.95 -12.81 1.08
N TRP A 42 12.79 -12.17 1.30
CA TRP A 42 11.76 -12.68 2.22
C TRP A 42 11.10 -13.96 1.70
N GLY A 43 10.82 -14.04 0.39
CA GLY A 43 10.30 -15.26 -0.23
C GLY A 43 11.29 -16.43 -0.09
N TYR A 44 12.59 -16.17 -0.16
CA TYR A 44 13.62 -17.18 0.12
C TYR A 44 13.57 -17.68 1.57
N MET A 45 13.42 -16.80 2.56
CA MET A 45 13.24 -17.21 3.96
C MET A 45 12.02 -18.14 4.11
N LEU A 46 10.88 -17.76 3.53
CA LEU A 46 9.65 -18.56 3.56
C LEU A 46 9.82 -19.91 2.87
N ALA A 47 10.46 -19.94 1.69
CA ALA A 47 10.73 -21.17 0.93
C ALA A 47 11.61 -22.16 1.71
N ASN A 48 12.38 -21.68 2.69
CA ASN A 48 13.23 -22.47 3.57
C ASN A 48 12.64 -22.63 4.99
N GLY A 49 11.32 -22.44 5.15
CA GLY A 49 10.61 -22.79 6.39
C GLY A 49 10.71 -21.76 7.51
N ALA A 50 11.12 -20.52 7.23
CA ALA A 50 11.15 -19.46 8.22
C ALA A 50 9.73 -19.13 8.74
N THR A 51 9.56 -19.12 10.06
CA THR A 51 8.35 -18.61 10.74
C THR A 51 8.55 -17.24 11.39
N THR A 52 9.79 -16.74 11.37
CA THR A 52 10.25 -15.44 11.85
C THR A 52 11.28 -14.88 10.87
N LEU A 53 11.59 -13.59 10.96
CA LEU A 53 12.63 -12.98 10.13
C LEU A 53 14.02 -13.39 10.61
N TRP A 54 14.95 -13.65 9.69
CA TRP A 54 16.34 -13.95 10.02
C TRP A 54 17.21 -12.69 10.09
N GLU A 55 18.32 -12.78 10.80
CA GLU A 55 19.35 -11.73 10.89
C GLU A 55 20.08 -11.50 9.56
N HIS A 56 20.23 -12.56 8.76
CA HIS A 56 20.91 -12.54 7.48
C HIS A 56 20.02 -13.15 6.38
N TRP A 57 20.28 -12.80 5.13
CA TRP A 57 19.53 -13.38 4.00
C TRP A 57 19.87 -14.83 3.73
N GLU A 58 21.11 -15.24 4.03
CA GLU A 58 21.59 -16.60 3.86
C GLU A 58 21.11 -17.48 5.02
N LEU A 59 20.64 -18.68 4.69
CA LEU A 59 20.30 -19.68 5.70
C LEU A 59 21.58 -20.14 6.40
N SER A 60 21.58 -20.13 7.73
CA SER A 60 22.73 -20.58 8.51
C SER A 60 22.25 -21.29 9.78
N GLU A 61 22.63 -22.55 9.94
CA GLU A 61 22.24 -23.34 11.12
C GLU A 61 22.93 -22.88 12.43
N ASN A 62 24.12 -22.27 12.36
CA ASN A 62 24.98 -22.08 13.55
C ASN A 62 25.62 -20.69 13.70
N THR A 63 25.44 -19.78 12.74
CA THR A 63 26.09 -18.46 12.75
C THR A 63 25.11 -17.31 13.01
N TYR A 64 23.99 -17.27 12.31
CA TYR A 64 23.05 -16.15 12.36
C TYR A 64 21.75 -16.51 13.10
N SER A 65 21.17 -15.53 13.79
CA SER A 65 19.87 -15.70 14.43
C SER A 65 18.74 -15.85 13.39
N HIS A 66 17.81 -16.77 13.65
CA HIS A 66 16.58 -16.94 12.85
C HIS A 66 15.39 -16.14 13.41
N ASN A 67 15.61 -15.24 14.35
CA ASN A 67 14.56 -14.38 14.93
C ASN A 67 15.09 -12.96 15.19
N HIS A 68 15.18 -12.17 14.13
CA HIS A 68 15.73 -10.82 14.14
C HIS A 68 14.85 -9.84 13.33
N PRO A 69 14.39 -8.72 13.91
CA PRO A 69 13.36 -7.88 13.30
C PRO A 69 13.85 -6.91 12.20
N MET A 70 15.15 -6.87 11.87
CA MET A 70 15.74 -5.77 11.10
C MET A 70 15.25 -5.70 9.64
N PHE A 71 14.82 -6.83 9.07
CA PHE A 71 14.19 -6.88 7.76
C PHE A 71 12.66 -6.76 7.82
N GLY A 72 12.09 -6.33 8.94
CA GLY A 72 10.65 -6.18 9.15
C GLY A 72 10.03 -4.95 8.49
N SER A 73 10.83 -4.10 7.83
CA SER A 73 10.35 -2.93 7.10
C SER A 73 9.41 -3.26 5.94
N VAL A 74 9.40 -4.50 5.45
CA VAL A 74 8.40 -4.99 4.49
C VAL A 74 6.97 -4.86 5.02
N SER A 75 6.76 -5.03 6.32
CA SER A 75 5.44 -4.84 6.94
C SER A 75 5.00 -3.39 6.86
N GLU A 76 5.90 -2.41 7.09
CA GLU A 76 5.59 -0.99 6.89
C GLU A 76 5.15 -0.73 5.43
N TRP A 77 5.80 -1.36 4.46
CA TRP A 77 5.46 -1.24 3.04
C TRP A 77 4.06 -1.80 2.71
N PHE A 78 3.65 -2.93 3.31
CA PHE A 78 2.29 -3.46 3.14
C PHE A 78 1.21 -2.45 3.56
N PHE A 79 1.38 -1.75 4.68
CA PHE A 79 0.40 -0.76 5.13
C PHE A 79 0.47 0.53 4.32
N LYS A 80 1.67 1.11 4.16
CA LYS A 80 1.82 2.43 3.53
C LYS A 80 1.50 2.41 2.05
N TRP A 81 1.94 1.37 1.35
CA TRP A 81 1.92 1.35 -0.11
C TRP A 81 0.88 0.37 -0.64
N LEU A 82 0.86 -0.89 -0.21
CA LEU A 82 -0.16 -1.81 -0.71
C LEU A 82 -1.57 -1.44 -0.24
N ALA A 83 -1.77 -1.21 1.07
CA ALA A 83 -3.05 -0.73 1.58
C ALA A 83 -3.23 0.79 1.40
N GLY A 84 -2.14 1.51 1.15
CA GLY A 84 -2.18 2.95 0.89
C GLY A 84 -2.38 3.84 2.13
N ILE A 85 -2.33 3.30 3.36
CA ILE A 85 -2.61 4.03 4.59
C ILE A 85 -1.36 4.79 5.04
N GLN A 86 -1.36 6.11 4.93
CA GLN A 86 -0.24 6.95 5.35
C GLN A 86 -0.72 8.17 6.12
N GLN A 87 0.17 8.77 6.92
CA GLN A 87 -0.06 10.07 7.54
C GLN A 87 0.37 11.17 6.58
N ALA A 88 -0.44 12.21 6.42
CA ALA A 88 -0.07 13.35 5.59
C ALA A 88 1.15 14.09 6.16
N GLU A 89 1.93 14.70 5.28
CA GLU A 89 3.08 15.52 5.67
C GLU A 89 2.64 16.68 6.60
N GLY A 90 3.38 16.89 7.69
CA GLY A 90 3.06 17.88 8.72
C GLY A 90 1.87 17.53 9.62
N SER A 91 1.14 16.43 9.36
CA SER A 91 0.10 15.94 10.26
C SER A 91 0.69 15.19 11.46
N VAL A 92 -0.09 15.07 12.54
CA VAL A 92 0.30 14.35 13.75
C VAL A 92 -0.80 13.36 14.14
N GLY A 93 -0.38 12.11 14.39
CA GLY A 93 -1.26 11.05 14.90
C GLY A 93 -2.42 10.74 13.96
N PHE A 94 -2.21 10.77 12.64
CA PHE A 94 -3.25 10.52 11.62
C PHE A 94 -4.46 11.47 11.70
N GLU A 95 -4.27 12.73 12.10
CA GLU A 95 -5.33 13.74 11.96
C GLU A 95 -5.72 13.97 10.50
N GLN A 96 -4.73 13.95 9.61
CA GLN A 96 -4.88 13.98 8.16
C GLN A 96 -4.27 12.70 7.58
N ILE A 97 -5.11 11.91 6.93
CA ILE A 97 -4.77 10.60 6.38
C ILE A 97 -4.57 10.72 4.88
N ILE A 98 -3.62 9.98 4.34
CA ILE A 98 -3.50 9.73 2.90
C ILE A 98 -3.93 8.29 2.65
N ILE A 99 -4.81 8.11 1.68
CA ILE A 99 -5.18 6.80 1.12
C ILE A 99 -4.69 6.78 -0.32
N HIS A 100 -3.55 6.14 -0.55
CA HIS A 100 -2.93 6.04 -1.87
C HIS A 100 -2.34 4.64 -2.08
N PRO A 101 -3.19 3.63 -2.35
CA PRO A 101 -2.70 2.29 -2.62
C PRO A 101 -1.95 2.27 -3.95
N VAL A 102 -0.81 1.58 -3.98
CA VAL A 102 -0.15 1.18 -5.24
C VAL A 102 -0.70 -0.17 -5.69
N LEU A 103 -0.80 -0.37 -7.01
CA LEU A 103 -1.46 -1.53 -7.60
C LEU A 103 -0.49 -2.37 -8.45
N PRO A 104 0.45 -3.12 -7.82
CA PRO A 104 1.34 -4.00 -8.57
C PRO A 104 0.59 -4.99 -9.46
N GLN A 105 1.18 -5.37 -10.57
CA GLN A 105 0.67 -6.42 -11.45
C GLN A 105 0.62 -7.76 -10.71
N GLY A 106 -0.44 -8.53 -10.94
CA GLY A 106 -0.67 -9.83 -10.29
C GLY A 106 -1.32 -9.75 -8.90
N LEU A 107 -1.25 -8.61 -8.20
CA LEU A 107 -1.98 -8.41 -6.95
C LEU A 107 -3.42 -7.94 -7.24
N THR A 108 -4.41 -8.71 -6.79
CA THR A 108 -5.83 -8.45 -7.11
C THR A 108 -6.62 -7.86 -5.96
N TRP A 109 -6.12 -7.93 -4.73
CA TRP A 109 -6.78 -7.33 -3.58
C TRP A 109 -5.79 -7.10 -2.45
N VAL A 110 -6.12 -6.14 -1.58
CA VAL A 110 -5.48 -5.91 -0.28
C VAL A 110 -6.56 -5.54 0.72
N LYS A 111 -6.42 -6.03 1.95
CA LYS A 111 -7.22 -5.58 3.09
C LYS A 111 -6.31 -5.26 4.26
N ALA A 112 -6.46 -4.07 4.83
CA ALA A 112 -5.75 -3.71 6.03
C ALA A 112 -6.59 -2.80 6.93
N SER A 113 -6.39 -2.94 8.24
CA SER A 113 -6.78 -1.93 9.21
C SER A 113 -5.58 -1.47 10.02
N HIS A 114 -5.55 -0.18 10.34
CA HIS A 114 -4.53 0.43 11.18
C HIS A 114 -5.20 1.14 12.36
N ARG A 115 -4.86 0.73 13.58
CA ARG A 115 -5.37 1.37 14.79
C ARG A 115 -4.46 2.52 15.22
N SER A 116 -4.82 3.72 14.80
CA SER A 116 -4.14 4.96 15.19
C SER A 116 -4.61 5.45 16.56
N VAL A 117 -4.00 6.52 17.07
CA VAL A 117 -4.47 7.24 18.26
C VAL A 117 -5.84 7.91 18.06
N ARG A 118 -6.30 8.08 16.81
CA ARG A 118 -7.60 8.66 16.46
C ARG A 118 -8.70 7.60 16.25
N GLY A 119 -8.32 6.33 16.24
CA GLY A 119 -9.23 5.22 15.95
C GLY A 119 -8.73 4.34 14.81
N GLU A 120 -9.58 3.41 14.41
CA GLU A 120 -9.31 2.49 13.32
C GLU A 120 -9.42 3.20 11.97
N ILE A 121 -8.50 2.88 11.06
CA ILE A 121 -8.50 3.29 9.65
C ILE A 121 -8.56 2.00 8.84
N ILE A 122 -9.53 1.87 7.93
CA ILE A 122 -9.67 0.69 7.07
C ILE A 122 -9.43 1.09 5.63
N SER A 123 -8.64 0.28 4.92
CA SER A 123 -8.44 0.36 3.47
C SER A 123 -8.47 -1.04 2.88
N GLU A 124 -9.52 -1.33 2.12
CA GLU A 124 -9.72 -2.61 1.45
C GLU A 124 -10.00 -2.36 -0.01
N TRP A 125 -9.16 -2.88 -0.90
CA TRP A 125 -9.38 -2.73 -2.33
C TRP A 125 -9.36 -4.06 -3.07
N TYR A 126 -10.05 -4.05 -4.19
CA TYR A 126 -10.12 -5.16 -5.14
C TYR A 126 -9.97 -4.63 -6.57
N ARG A 127 -9.28 -5.41 -7.39
CA ARG A 127 -9.18 -5.22 -8.83
C ARG A 127 -9.67 -6.48 -9.54
N GLN A 128 -10.67 -6.31 -10.39
CA GLN A 128 -11.18 -7.37 -11.26
C GLN A 128 -11.32 -6.83 -12.69
N GLY A 129 -10.46 -7.31 -13.59
CA GLY A 129 -10.35 -6.75 -14.94
C GLY A 129 -10.11 -5.24 -14.86
N ASN A 130 -10.97 -4.47 -15.52
CA ASN A 130 -10.86 -3.02 -15.63
C ASN A 130 -11.63 -2.27 -14.52
N ARG A 131 -12.01 -2.97 -13.44
CA ARG A 131 -12.76 -2.38 -12.33
C ARG A 131 -11.91 -2.39 -11.07
N PHE A 132 -11.89 -1.26 -10.41
CA PHE A 132 -11.32 -1.07 -9.08
C PHE A 132 -12.44 -0.77 -8.09
N GLU A 133 -12.37 -1.36 -6.91
CA GLU A 133 -13.23 -1.10 -5.76
C GLU A 133 -12.37 -0.78 -4.55
N LEU A 134 -12.82 0.15 -3.71
CA LEU A 134 -12.14 0.57 -2.49
C LEU A 134 -13.18 0.85 -1.39
N ASP A 135 -13.19 -0.01 -0.38
CA ASP A 135 -13.92 0.18 0.88
C ASP A 135 -13.01 0.88 1.89
N LEU A 136 -13.49 2.00 2.43
CA LEU A 136 -12.77 2.81 3.41
C LEU A 136 -13.58 3.01 4.68
N TYR A 137 -12.87 3.05 5.80
CA TYR A 137 -13.37 3.65 7.04
C TYR A 137 -12.36 4.69 7.53
N ILE A 138 -12.83 5.93 7.69
CA ILE A 138 -12.06 7.05 8.22
C ILE A 138 -12.62 7.41 9.60
N PRO A 139 -11.80 7.39 10.67
CA PRO A 139 -12.29 7.59 12.03
C PRO A 139 -12.78 9.02 12.25
N VAL A 140 -13.69 9.19 13.20
CA VAL A 140 -14.24 10.52 13.57
C VAL A 140 -13.14 11.53 13.92
N ASN A 141 -13.40 12.80 13.64
CA ASN A 141 -12.46 13.90 13.88
C ASN A 141 -11.11 13.76 13.12
N THR A 142 -11.14 13.10 11.96
CA THR A 142 -10.05 13.05 10.98
C THR A 142 -10.60 13.29 9.58
N SER A 143 -9.71 13.53 8.63
CA SER A 143 -10.03 13.59 7.20
C SER A 143 -8.99 12.83 6.39
N ALA A 144 -9.37 12.44 5.17
CA ALA A 144 -8.48 11.74 4.26
C ALA A 144 -8.38 12.43 2.89
N THR A 145 -7.17 12.40 2.31
CA THR A 145 -6.95 12.64 0.88
C THR A 145 -6.80 11.28 0.20
N VAL A 146 -7.72 10.97 -0.72
CA VAL A 146 -7.78 9.69 -1.41
C VAL A 146 -7.31 9.87 -2.84
N PHE A 147 -6.31 9.09 -3.23
CA PHE A 147 -5.81 9.00 -4.60
C PHE A 147 -6.47 7.77 -5.23
N LEU A 148 -7.61 7.98 -5.86
CA LEU A 148 -8.42 6.90 -6.41
C LEU A 148 -8.00 6.62 -7.86
N PRO A 149 -7.46 5.43 -8.18
CA PRO A 149 -7.11 5.06 -9.55
C PRO A 149 -8.34 5.16 -10.45
N ALA A 150 -8.25 5.91 -11.54
CA ALA A 150 -9.36 6.11 -12.48
C ALA A 150 -8.84 6.69 -13.80
N LEU A 151 -9.36 6.20 -14.92
CA LEU A 151 -9.06 6.77 -16.25
C LEU A 151 -9.86 8.05 -16.53
N GLU A 152 -11.09 8.07 -16.06
CA GLU A 152 -12.06 9.14 -16.28
C GLU A 152 -12.81 9.40 -14.97
N MET A 153 -13.01 10.67 -14.62
CA MET A 153 -13.70 11.06 -13.38
C MET A 153 -15.16 10.60 -13.38
N GLU A 154 -15.78 10.57 -14.56
CA GLU A 154 -17.15 10.13 -14.83
C GLU A 154 -17.34 8.63 -14.60
N SER A 155 -16.26 7.85 -14.51
CA SER A 155 -16.31 6.43 -14.14
C SER A 155 -16.43 6.22 -12.63
N ILE A 156 -16.10 7.24 -11.82
CA ILE A 156 -16.00 7.08 -10.38
C ILE A 156 -17.39 7.11 -9.74
N ARG A 157 -17.65 6.15 -8.86
CA ARG A 157 -18.86 6.06 -8.06
C ARG A 157 -18.51 6.00 -6.58
N GLU A 158 -19.33 6.62 -5.75
CA GLU A 158 -19.38 6.40 -4.30
C GLU A 158 -20.77 5.84 -3.98
N GLY A 159 -20.85 4.69 -3.31
CA GLY A 159 -22.13 4.04 -3.00
C GLY A 159 -23.03 3.80 -4.23
N GLY A 160 -22.42 3.60 -5.41
CA GLY A 160 -23.10 3.45 -6.70
C GLY A 160 -23.56 4.76 -7.36
N LYS A 161 -23.37 5.92 -6.73
CA LYS A 161 -23.73 7.25 -7.28
C LYS A 161 -22.53 7.90 -7.94
N ASN A 162 -22.75 8.67 -9.01
CA ASN A 162 -21.71 9.53 -9.59
C ASN A 162 -21.18 10.52 -8.53
N LEU A 163 -19.87 10.78 -8.49
CA LEU A 163 -19.26 11.72 -7.54
C LEU A 163 -19.89 13.11 -7.57
N SER A 164 -20.32 13.59 -8.75
CA SER A 164 -21.01 14.88 -8.90
C SER A 164 -22.33 15.00 -8.12
N LYS A 165 -22.85 13.88 -7.60
CA LYS A 165 -24.08 13.81 -6.79
C LYS A 165 -23.81 13.51 -5.31
N VAL A 166 -22.55 13.50 -4.88
CA VAL A 166 -22.13 13.15 -3.52
C VAL A 166 -21.47 14.39 -2.91
N SER A 167 -22.21 15.08 -2.05
CA SER A 167 -21.80 16.35 -1.43
C SER A 167 -20.67 16.21 -0.41
N GLU A 168 -20.48 15.02 0.13
CA GLU A 168 -19.55 14.68 1.20
C GLU A 168 -18.12 14.41 0.68
N VAL A 169 -17.92 14.47 -0.64
CA VAL A 169 -16.65 14.21 -1.32
C VAL A 169 -16.24 15.44 -2.14
N ASP A 170 -15.12 16.05 -1.77
CA ASP A 170 -14.53 17.14 -2.52
C ASP A 170 -13.57 16.61 -3.58
N ILE A 171 -13.78 16.97 -4.86
CA ILE A 171 -12.83 16.67 -5.92
C ILE A 171 -11.73 17.73 -5.92
N VAL A 172 -10.51 17.34 -5.55
CA VAL A 172 -9.35 18.25 -5.42
C VAL A 172 -8.61 18.39 -6.75
N ALA A 173 -8.39 17.28 -7.45
CA ALA A 173 -7.72 17.27 -8.75
C ALA A 173 -8.08 16.03 -9.57
N VAL A 174 -8.05 16.16 -10.90
CA VAL A 174 -8.15 15.03 -11.82
C VAL A 174 -6.82 14.90 -12.55
N LYS A 175 -6.21 13.72 -12.51
CA LYS A 175 -4.97 13.36 -13.21
C LYS A 175 -5.27 12.28 -14.26
N SER A 176 -4.27 11.93 -15.07
CA SER A 176 -4.42 10.98 -16.17
C SER A 176 -4.64 9.53 -15.73
N ASP A 177 -4.26 9.20 -14.51
CA ASP A 177 -4.23 7.85 -13.93
C ASP A 177 -5.01 7.73 -12.61
N HIS A 178 -5.35 8.86 -11.98
CA HIS A 178 -6.11 8.90 -10.74
C HIS A 178 -6.88 10.21 -10.55
N CYS A 179 -7.86 10.18 -9.64
CA CYS A 179 -8.54 11.35 -9.12
C CYS A 179 -8.16 11.57 -7.65
N VAL A 180 -7.90 12.80 -7.26
CA VAL A 180 -7.59 13.19 -5.88
C VAL A 180 -8.87 13.71 -5.24
N LEU A 181 -9.32 13.01 -4.21
CA LEU A 181 -10.53 13.33 -3.46
C LEU A 181 -10.15 13.75 -2.04
N ARG A 182 -10.95 14.62 -1.43
CA ARG A 182 -10.91 14.87 0.01
C ARG A 182 -12.23 14.46 0.63
N ILE A 183 -12.14 13.71 1.72
CA ILE A 183 -13.28 13.19 2.47
C ILE A 183 -13.10 13.42 3.97
N GLY A 184 -14.22 13.52 4.68
CA GLY A 184 -14.24 13.53 6.14
C GLY A 184 -14.20 12.12 6.74
N SER A 185 -14.59 12.03 8.01
CA SER A 185 -14.82 10.76 8.68
C SER A 185 -16.08 10.06 8.16
N GLY A 186 -16.05 8.73 8.07
CA GLY A 186 -17.18 7.94 7.60
C GLY A 186 -16.76 6.65 6.95
N THR A 187 -17.76 5.92 6.46
CA THR A 187 -17.58 4.74 5.62
C THR A 187 -17.85 5.12 4.17
N TYR A 188 -16.97 4.71 3.26
CA TYR A 188 -17.07 5.02 1.84
C TYR A 188 -16.88 3.75 1.02
N HIS A 189 -17.64 3.62 -0.07
CA HIS A 189 -17.47 2.56 -1.05
C HIS A 189 -17.23 3.17 -2.43
N PHE A 190 -15.96 3.28 -2.82
CA PHE A 190 -15.59 3.80 -4.12
C PHE A 190 -15.48 2.69 -5.15
N SER A 191 -15.90 2.98 -6.38
CA SER A 191 -15.54 2.16 -7.54
C SER A 191 -15.20 3.01 -8.75
N SER A 192 -14.32 2.52 -9.61
CA SER A 192 -13.83 3.24 -10.79
C SER A 192 -13.42 2.29 -11.90
N GLY A 193 -13.33 2.84 -13.12
CA GLY A 193 -12.73 2.16 -14.26
C GLY A 193 -11.22 2.40 -14.30
N ILE A 194 -10.44 1.33 -14.41
CA ILE A 194 -8.98 1.34 -14.54
C ILE A 194 -8.56 0.65 -15.85
N ARG A 195 -7.29 0.81 -16.24
CA ARG A 195 -6.69 0.16 -17.41
C ARG A 195 -6.40 -1.32 -17.18
#